data_AF-A0A519YQD7-F1
#
_entry.id   AF-A0A519YQD7-F1
#
_cell.length_a   1.000
_cell.length_b   1.000
_cell.length_c   1.000
_cell.angle_alpha   90.00
_cell.angle_beta   90.00
_cell.angle_gamma   90.00
#
_symmetry.space_group_name_H-M   'P 1'
#
loop_
_entity.id
_entity.type
_entity.pdbx_description
1 polymer ?
#
loop_
_entity_poly.entity_id
_entity_poly.type
_entity_poly.pdbx_seq_one_letter_code
_entity_poly.pdbx_strand_id
1 'polypeptide(L)'
;MKKLLAFLLLGWLTLSVGYGQAISPYLAGQNAWLPQGYGGVTYNGILNQLWPVVKKSKVQMIRIGGNGVEFHLPSGPEYVALIDSIRRIGAEPMVQVPEGRGRYTSAQAAAVVNYVNITMNRHVKYWIVGNEPNLNSATYGSPTSVSRVAAYIKEWASAMKAVDPSILIVGPEASFYDTSYLNPLIGGANDITGQDANGRYYVDIVSFHSYPFSGTQTRAQVLAAAQTLSANVDRLLTLMSNANALHNRTGANALQWAVTEFN
;
A
#
# COMPACT_ATOMS: atom_id res chain seq x y z
N MET A 1 -63.53 -4.98 -35.61
CA MET A 1 -62.92 -3.88 -34.82
C MET A 1 -62.84 -4.31 -33.37
N LYS A 2 -61.71 -4.06 -32.68
CA LYS A 2 -61.39 -4.41 -31.27
C LYS A 2 -60.68 -5.74 -30.95
N LYS A 3 -59.76 -6.24 -31.80
CA LYS A 3 -58.78 -7.29 -31.38
C LYS A 3 -57.38 -7.18 -32.00
N LEU A 4 -56.93 -5.98 -32.40
CA LEU A 4 -55.59 -5.78 -32.96
C LEU A 4 -55.07 -4.38 -32.65
N LEU A 5 -54.92 -4.07 -31.36
CA LEU A 5 -54.19 -2.88 -30.89
C LEU A 5 -53.81 -3.11 -29.42
N ALA A 6 -52.95 -4.11 -29.21
CA ALA A 6 -52.13 -4.23 -28.00
C ALA A 6 -50.66 -4.37 -28.44
N PHE A 7 -50.28 -3.57 -29.44
CA PHE A 7 -48.89 -3.28 -29.74
C PHE A 7 -48.48 -2.08 -28.90
N LEU A 8 -47.24 -2.13 -28.40
CA LEU A 8 -46.46 -1.02 -27.86
C LEU A 8 -46.72 -0.63 -26.40
N LEU A 9 -46.48 -1.53 -25.44
CA LEU A 9 -46.05 -1.14 -24.08
C LEU A 9 -45.39 -2.31 -23.31
N LEU A 10 -44.79 -3.28 -24.01
CA LEU A 10 -43.77 -4.14 -23.39
C LEU A 10 -42.46 -3.38 -23.47
N GLY A 11 -42.15 -2.74 -22.35
CA GLY A 11 -40.99 -1.90 -22.17
C GLY A 11 -39.73 -2.59 -22.66
N TRP A 12 -38.92 -1.81 -23.37
CA TRP A 12 -37.49 -2.01 -23.40
C TRP A 12 -37.00 -1.96 -21.95
N LEU A 13 -37.03 -3.11 -21.29
CA LEU A 13 -36.06 -3.42 -20.24
C LEU A 13 -34.73 -3.41 -20.96
N THR A 14 -34.12 -2.24 -21.01
CA THR A 14 -32.67 -2.14 -21.15
C THR A 14 -32.14 -2.97 -19.99
N LEU A 15 -31.69 -4.19 -20.31
CA LEU A 15 -30.72 -4.88 -19.50
C LEU A 15 -29.49 -3.98 -19.55
N SER A 16 -29.45 -2.98 -18.67
CA SER A 16 -28.20 -2.40 -18.24
C SER A 16 -27.43 -3.58 -17.69
N VAL A 17 -26.54 -4.13 -18.51
CA VAL A 17 -25.49 -5.02 -18.05
C VAL A 17 -24.66 -4.16 -17.12
N GLY A 18 -25.06 -4.15 -15.84
CA GLY A 18 -24.29 -3.54 -14.78
C GLY A 18 -23.02 -4.35 -14.69
N TYR A 19 -21.97 -3.90 -15.39
CA TYR A 19 -20.64 -4.42 -15.16
C TYR A 19 -20.28 -4.04 -13.72
N GLY A 20 -20.38 -5.03 -12.82
CA GLY A 20 -19.83 -4.89 -11.48
C GLY A 20 -18.35 -4.51 -11.61
N GLN A 21 -17.89 -3.58 -10.78
CA GLN A 21 -16.49 -3.19 -10.76
C GLN A 21 -15.64 -4.45 -10.53
N ALA A 22 -14.59 -4.62 -11.33
CA ALA A 22 -13.63 -5.68 -11.10
C ALA A 22 -13.03 -5.50 -9.70
N ILE A 23 -13.25 -6.49 -8.84
CA ILE A 23 -12.66 -6.52 -7.50
C ILE A 23 -11.17 -6.79 -7.66
N SER A 24 -10.34 -5.96 -7.01
CA SER A 24 -8.89 -6.18 -7.00
C SER A 24 -8.60 -7.60 -6.48
N PRO A 25 -7.76 -8.40 -7.16
CA PRO A 25 -7.36 -9.70 -6.63
C PRO A 25 -6.66 -9.58 -5.27
N TYR A 26 -6.09 -8.42 -4.95
CA TYR A 26 -5.39 -8.16 -3.70
C TYR A 26 -6.27 -7.64 -2.57
N LEU A 27 -7.60 -7.58 -2.76
CA LEU A 27 -8.53 -7.19 -1.69
C LEU A 27 -8.34 -8.08 -0.44
N ALA A 28 -8.16 -9.38 -0.66
CA ALA A 28 -7.80 -10.33 0.40
C ALA A 28 -6.30 -10.26 0.67
N GLY A 29 -5.87 -9.23 1.40
CA GLY A 29 -4.49 -9.03 1.86
C GLY A 29 -4.32 -9.32 3.35
N GLN A 30 -3.10 -9.63 3.78
CA GLN A 30 -2.72 -9.71 5.19
C GLN A 30 -1.33 -9.12 5.43
N ASN A 31 -1.00 -8.79 6.68
CA ASN A 31 0.36 -8.44 7.07
C ASN A 31 1.09 -9.66 7.64
N ALA A 32 2.34 -9.86 7.22
CA ALA A 32 3.27 -10.80 7.82
C ALA A 32 3.76 -10.26 9.18
N TRP A 33 2.90 -10.38 10.19
CA TRP A 33 3.26 -10.02 11.56
C TRP A 33 4.06 -11.13 12.24
N LEU A 34 5.12 -10.72 12.94
CA LEU A 34 5.94 -11.55 13.83
C LEU A 34 6.44 -12.85 13.17
N PRO A 35 7.37 -12.79 12.21
CA PRO A 35 8.23 -13.93 11.92
C PRO A 35 9.16 -14.22 13.11
N GLN A 36 9.95 -15.29 13.05
CA GLN A 36 10.85 -15.66 14.15
C GLN A 36 11.83 -14.52 14.51
N GLY A 37 12.35 -13.81 13.52
CA GLY A 37 13.22 -12.65 13.66
C GLY A 37 13.64 -12.10 12.31
N TYR A 38 14.15 -10.87 12.31
CA TYR A 38 14.88 -10.24 11.21
C TYR A 38 15.60 -8.99 11.69
N GLY A 39 16.56 -8.47 10.90
CA GLY A 39 17.20 -7.19 11.19
C GLY A 39 17.91 -7.17 12.55
N GLY A 40 18.42 -8.33 12.99
CA GLY A 40 19.06 -8.52 14.28
C GLY A 40 18.11 -8.61 15.49
N VAL A 41 16.78 -8.60 15.27
CA VAL A 41 15.77 -8.72 16.34
C VAL A 41 15.08 -10.08 16.29
N THR A 42 14.91 -10.69 17.46
CA THR A 42 14.12 -11.92 17.63
C THR A 42 12.74 -11.58 18.16
N TYR A 43 11.70 -11.96 17.43
CA TYR A 43 10.30 -11.76 17.84
C TYR A 43 9.65 -13.04 18.40
N ASN A 44 10.33 -14.18 18.32
CA ASN A 44 9.81 -15.50 18.74
C ASN A 44 8.49 -15.89 18.06
N GLY A 45 8.21 -15.31 16.90
CA GLY A 45 7.02 -15.62 16.13
C GLY A 45 7.13 -16.94 15.36
N ILE A 46 5.98 -17.55 15.09
CA ILE A 46 5.85 -18.88 14.46
C ILE A 46 5.22 -18.79 13.06
N LEU A 47 5.34 -17.64 12.39
CA LEU A 47 4.69 -17.36 11.11
C LEU A 47 4.97 -18.45 10.06
N ASN A 48 6.19 -19.01 10.05
CA ASN A 48 6.58 -20.12 9.18
C ASN A 48 5.75 -21.40 9.36
N GLN A 49 5.18 -21.62 10.56
CA GLN A 49 4.32 -22.76 10.88
C GLN A 49 2.85 -22.49 10.58
N LEU A 50 2.46 -21.21 10.50
CA LEU A 50 1.07 -20.80 10.31
C LEU A 50 0.64 -20.69 8.84
N TRP A 51 1.59 -20.74 7.90
CA TRP A 51 1.30 -20.68 6.47
C TRP A 51 0.23 -21.64 5.96
N PRO A 52 0.13 -22.91 6.40
CA PRO A 52 -0.97 -23.79 6.02
C PRO A 52 -2.35 -23.28 6.47
N VAL A 53 -2.43 -22.59 7.60
CA VAL A 53 -3.68 -21.98 8.10
C VAL A 53 -3.99 -20.70 7.32
N VAL A 54 -2.99 -19.84 7.15
CA VAL A 54 -3.12 -18.60 6.36
C VAL A 54 -3.56 -18.90 4.94
N LYS A 55 -3.01 -19.94 4.28
CA LYS A 55 -3.43 -20.34 2.94
C LYS A 55 -4.93 -20.64 2.83
N LYS A 56 -5.55 -21.16 3.90
CA LYS A 56 -7.00 -21.46 3.91
C LYS A 56 -7.88 -20.20 3.86
N SER A 57 -7.37 -19.03 4.25
CA SER A 57 -8.09 -17.76 4.11
C SER A 57 -8.13 -17.25 2.66
N LYS A 58 -7.39 -17.92 1.75
CA LYS A 58 -7.26 -17.54 0.33
C LYS A 58 -6.65 -16.16 0.12
N VAL A 59 -5.84 -15.69 1.07
CA VAL A 59 -5.06 -14.47 0.94
C VAL A 59 -4.28 -14.47 -0.38
N GLN A 60 -4.30 -13.33 -1.08
CA GLN A 60 -3.65 -13.14 -2.37
C GLN A 60 -2.42 -12.24 -2.27
N MET A 61 -2.32 -11.42 -1.23
CA MET A 61 -1.18 -10.54 -0.99
C MET A 61 -0.76 -10.56 0.48
N ILE A 62 0.54 -10.60 0.73
CA ILE A 62 1.09 -10.46 2.09
C ILE A 62 2.11 -9.32 2.14
N ARG A 63 1.86 -8.36 3.03
CA ARG A 63 2.77 -7.25 3.31
C ARG A 63 3.85 -7.66 4.31
N ILE A 64 5.11 -7.42 3.97
CA ILE A 64 6.27 -7.45 4.87
C ILE A 64 6.56 -6.00 5.25
N GLY A 65 6.26 -5.60 6.49
CA GLY A 65 6.39 -4.20 6.89
C GLY A 65 6.07 -3.94 8.36
N GLY A 66 5.68 -2.70 8.64
CA GLY A 66 5.39 -2.20 9.98
C GLY A 66 6.65 -1.81 10.75
N ASN A 67 6.49 -1.56 12.04
CA ASN A 67 7.54 -1.01 12.91
C ASN A 67 8.80 -1.85 12.98
N GLY A 68 8.63 -3.17 12.96
CA GLY A 68 9.76 -4.08 13.03
C GLY A 68 10.73 -3.77 11.89
N VAL A 69 10.23 -3.73 10.66
CA VAL A 69 11.04 -3.40 9.47
C VAL A 69 11.52 -1.96 9.54
N GLU A 70 10.63 -1.01 9.89
CA GLU A 70 10.95 0.42 9.93
C GLU A 70 12.19 0.75 10.76
N PHE A 71 12.36 0.07 11.90
CA PHE A 71 13.48 0.33 12.81
C PHE A 71 14.59 -0.71 12.75
N HIS A 72 14.37 -1.86 12.09
CA HIS A 72 15.31 -2.96 11.99
C HIS A 72 15.34 -3.49 10.56
N LEU A 73 16.22 -2.93 9.74
CA LEU A 73 16.40 -3.31 8.34
C LEU A 73 16.71 -4.81 8.22
N PRO A 74 15.81 -5.62 7.63
CA PRO A 74 16.13 -7.00 7.29
C PRO A 74 17.28 -7.06 6.28
N SER A 75 18.13 -8.05 6.41
CA SER A 75 19.14 -8.38 5.40
C SER A 75 18.49 -8.91 4.12
N GLY A 76 19.20 -8.84 3.00
CA GLY A 76 18.76 -9.42 1.73
C GLY A 76 18.29 -10.88 1.84
N PRO A 77 19.08 -11.79 2.46
CA PRO A 77 18.65 -13.17 2.70
C PRO A 77 17.38 -13.30 3.55
N GLU A 78 17.20 -12.46 4.58
CA GLU A 78 15.98 -12.48 5.41
C GLU A 78 14.75 -12.06 4.61
N TYR A 79 14.85 -11.01 3.79
CA TYR A 79 13.79 -10.64 2.85
C TYR A 79 13.44 -11.79 1.91
N VAL A 80 14.45 -12.40 1.26
CA VAL A 80 14.24 -13.50 0.31
C VAL A 80 13.57 -14.69 0.98
N ALA A 81 13.99 -15.07 2.18
CA ALA A 81 13.39 -16.18 2.92
C ALA A 81 11.90 -15.92 3.21
N LEU A 82 11.54 -14.69 3.60
CA LEU A 82 10.17 -14.34 3.90
C LEU A 82 9.32 -14.24 2.62
N ILE A 83 9.85 -13.63 1.56
CA ILE A 83 9.25 -13.57 0.21
C ILE A 83 8.94 -14.97 -0.32
N ASP A 84 9.92 -15.87 -0.28
CA ASP A 84 9.74 -17.25 -0.75
C ASP A 84 8.70 -17.98 0.10
N SER A 85 8.67 -17.72 1.40
CA SER A 85 7.68 -18.31 2.29
C SER A 85 6.24 -17.89 1.96
N ILE A 86 6.04 -16.61 1.59
CA ILE A 86 4.76 -16.06 1.12
C ILE A 86 4.36 -16.68 -0.21
N ARG A 87 5.29 -16.77 -1.16
CA ARG A 87 5.00 -17.34 -2.49
C ARG A 87 4.67 -18.83 -2.45
N ARG A 88 5.18 -19.59 -1.47
CA ARG A 88 4.82 -21.00 -1.27
C ARG A 88 3.32 -21.22 -1.01
N ILE A 89 2.62 -20.22 -0.47
CA ILE A 89 1.16 -20.30 -0.30
C ILE A 89 0.38 -19.71 -1.48
N GLY A 90 1.07 -19.18 -2.49
CA GLY A 90 0.48 -18.59 -3.69
C GLY A 90 0.12 -17.11 -3.57
N ALA A 91 0.60 -16.42 -2.53
CA ALA A 91 0.37 -14.98 -2.36
C ALA A 91 1.52 -14.15 -2.95
N GLU A 92 1.20 -12.91 -3.35
CA GLU A 92 2.17 -11.91 -3.82
C GLU A 92 2.73 -11.11 -2.63
N PRO A 93 4.06 -10.97 -2.48
CA PRO A 93 4.65 -10.14 -1.45
C PRO A 93 4.57 -8.65 -1.79
N MET A 94 4.28 -7.83 -0.80
CA MET A 94 4.48 -6.37 -0.80
C MET A 94 5.54 -6.03 0.25
N VAL A 95 6.65 -5.40 -0.15
CA VAL A 95 7.87 -5.36 0.68
C VAL A 95 8.22 -3.93 1.08
N GLN A 96 8.31 -3.66 2.38
CA GLN A 96 8.80 -2.39 2.89
C GLN A 96 10.32 -2.34 2.94
N VAL A 97 10.89 -1.21 2.52
CA VAL A 97 12.24 -0.76 2.91
C VAL A 97 12.12 0.38 3.94
N PRO A 98 12.93 0.37 5.01
CA PRO A 98 12.80 1.35 6.07
C PRO A 98 13.42 2.71 5.73
N GLU A 99 12.78 3.79 6.18
CA GLU A 99 13.41 5.11 6.30
C GLU A 99 14.05 5.28 7.68
N GLY A 100 13.46 4.64 8.70
CA GLY A 100 13.97 4.52 10.06
C GLY A 100 14.08 5.86 10.77
N ARG A 101 13.23 6.83 10.42
CA ARG A 101 13.30 8.21 10.92
C ARG A 101 14.65 8.88 10.62
N GLY A 102 15.31 8.47 9.54
CA GLY A 102 16.60 9.01 9.06
C GLY A 102 17.81 8.14 9.39
N ARG A 103 17.57 6.93 9.90
CA ARG A 103 18.62 5.97 10.21
C ARG A 103 19.15 5.23 8.97
N TYR A 104 18.34 5.11 7.93
CA TYR A 104 18.68 4.40 6.71
C TYR A 104 18.71 5.34 5.51
N THR A 105 19.32 4.90 4.41
CA THR A 105 19.52 5.71 3.20
C THR A 105 18.83 5.12 1.98
N SER A 106 18.60 5.96 0.96
CA SER A 106 18.11 5.54 -0.36
C SER A 106 19.01 4.49 -1.01
N ALA A 107 20.32 4.57 -0.81
CA ALA A 107 21.28 3.58 -1.30
C ALA A 107 21.10 2.20 -0.65
N GLN A 108 20.79 2.14 0.65
CA GLN A 108 20.47 0.89 1.33
C GLN A 108 19.16 0.30 0.81
N ALA A 109 18.12 1.13 0.61
CA ALA A 109 16.87 0.70 -0.01
C ALA A 109 17.09 0.13 -1.43
N ALA A 110 17.86 0.82 -2.27
CA ALA A 110 18.22 0.36 -3.61
C ALA A 110 19.04 -0.94 -3.58
N ALA A 111 19.95 -1.10 -2.62
CA ALA A 111 20.72 -2.33 -2.44
C ALA A 111 19.83 -3.54 -2.10
N VAL A 112 18.78 -3.34 -1.29
CA VAL A 112 17.78 -4.39 -1.01
C VAL A 112 17.04 -4.78 -2.29
N VAL A 113 16.55 -3.80 -3.06
CA VAL A 113 15.88 -4.08 -4.37
C VAL A 113 16.84 -4.83 -5.30
N ASN A 114 18.10 -4.41 -5.39
CA ASN A 114 19.10 -5.04 -6.26
C ASN A 114 19.33 -6.49 -5.85
N TYR A 115 19.50 -6.73 -4.55
CA TYR A 115 19.70 -8.08 -4.06
C TYR A 115 18.47 -8.96 -4.32
N VAL A 116 17.28 -8.50 -3.94
CA VAL A 116 16.04 -9.29 -4.05
C VAL A 116 15.64 -9.52 -5.50
N ASN A 117 15.52 -8.45 -6.29
CA ASN A 117 14.96 -8.53 -7.63
C ASN A 117 15.98 -8.91 -8.69
N ILE A 118 17.21 -8.42 -8.61
CA ILE A 118 18.22 -8.62 -9.66
C ILE A 118 19.10 -9.82 -9.33
N THR A 119 19.75 -9.82 -8.16
CA THR A 119 20.70 -10.87 -7.78
C THR A 119 20.00 -12.20 -7.53
N MET A 120 18.89 -12.15 -6.79
CA MET A 120 18.10 -13.33 -6.41
C MET A 120 16.92 -13.56 -7.35
N ASN A 121 16.76 -12.76 -8.40
CA ASN A 121 15.75 -12.95 -9.44
C ASN A 121 14.32 -13.18 -8.90
N ARG A 122 13.94 -12.43 -7.84
CA ARG A 122 12.61 -12.57 -7.24
C ARG A 122 11.56 -11.68 -7.88
N HIS A 123 11.91 -10.63 -8.62
CA HIS A 123 10.93 -9.78 -9.32
C HIS A 123 9.73 -9.34 -8.44
N VAL A 124 9.98 -8.97 -7.19
CA VAL A 124 8.94 -8.40 -6.32
C VAL A 124 8.46 -7.10 -6.94
N LYS A 125 7.15 -6.99 -7.13
CA LYS A 125 6.54 -5.85 -7.82
C LYS A 125 6.27 -4.67 -6.88
N TYR A 126 5.77 -4.91 -5.67
CA TYR A 126 5.26 -3.88 -4.79
C TYR A 126 6.24 -3.55 -3.67
N TRP A 127 6.71 -2.31 -3.64
CA TRP A 127 7.70 -1.85 -2.67
C TRP A 127 7.18 -0.64 -1.89
N ILE A 128 7.16 -0.76 -0.58
CA ILE A 128 6.77 0.31 0.34
C ILE A 128 8.01 1.08 0.77
N VAL A 129 7.93 2.42 0.83
CA VAL A 129 9.00 3.27 1.37
C VAL A 129 8.58 3.84 2.72
N GLY A 130 9.27 3.43 3.78
CA GLY A 130 8.98 3.88 5.15
C GLY A 130 7.71 3.28 5.74
N ASN A 131 7.33 3.74 6.94
CA ASN A 131 6.09 3.34 7.61
C ASN A 131 5.61 4.44 8.57
N GLU A 132 4.32 4.80 8.46
CA GLU A 132 3.59 5.62 9.43
C GLU A 132 4.27 6.97 9.78
N PRO A 133 4.67 7.78 8.78
CA PRO A 133 5.45 8.99 9.04
C PRO A 133 4.74 9.99 9.96
N ASN A 134 3.41 10.00 9.96
CA ASN A 134 2.56 10.89 10.74
C ASN A 134 2.25 10.39 12.17
N LEU A 135 2.66 9.17 12.53
CA LEU A 135 2.39 8.61 13.85
C LEU A 135 3.29 9.22 14.92
N ASN A 136 2.66 9.65 16.01
CA ASN A 136 3.32 10.10 17.24
C ASN A 136 3.16 9.02 18.32
N SER A 137 4.25 8.49 18.85
CA SER A 137 4.20 7.70 20.10
C SER A 137 5.53 7.73 20.82
N ALA A 138 5.54 7.27 22.08
CA ALA A 138 6.76 7.10 22.85
C ALA A 138 7.82 6.23 22.13
N THR A 139 7.38 5.29 21.29
CA THR A 139 8.25 4.42 20.49
C THR A 139 8.72 5.08 19.18
N TYR A 140 7.88 5.93 18.55
CA TYR A 140 8.20 6.56 17.25
C TYR A 140 8.89 7.91 17.35
N GLY A 141 8.84 8.53 18.54
CA GLY A 141 9.19 9.94 18.69
C GLY A 141 8.20 10.84 17.95
N SER A 142 8.66 12.04 17.60
CA SER A 142 7.84 13.02 16.90
C SER A 142 7.55 12.61 15.44
N PRO A 143 6.36 12.93 14.91
CA PRO A 143 6.05 12.74 13.50
C PRO A 143 7.09 13.38 12.57
N THR A 144 7.32 12.74 11.43
CA THR A 144 8.21 13.25 10.39
C THR A 144 7.51 14.33 9.59
N SER A 145 8.11 15.52 9.47
CA SER A 145 7.49 16.62 8.72
C SER A 145 7.13 16.22 7.28
N VAL A 146 6.02 16.76 6.77
CA VAL A 146 5.53 16.49 5.41
C VAL A 146 6.61 16.76 4.34
N SER A 147 7.39 17.84 4.49
CA SER A 147 8.47 18.15 3.56
C SER A 147 9.58 17.11 3.57
N ARG A 148 9.92 16.55 4.75
CA ARG A 148 10.87 15.46 4.89
C ARG A 148 10.30 14.17 4.30
N VAL A 149 9.01 13.89 4.48
CA VAL A 149 8.32 12.77 3.82
C VAL A 149 8.46 12.85 2.31
N ALA A 150 8.16 14.00 1.73
CA ALA A 150 8.30 14.20 0.30
C ALA A 150 9.74 14.02 -0.18
N ALA A 151 10.71 14.56 0.56
CA ALA A 151 12.12 14.47 0.21
C ALA A 151 12.59 13.01 0.16
N TYR A 152 12.37 12.23 1.23
CA TYR A 152 12.86 10.85 1.24
C TYR A 152 12.10 9.96 0.25
N ILE A 153 10.79 10.13 0.07
CA ILE A 153 10.06 9.28 -0.90
C ILE A 153 10.62 9.49 -2.30
N LYS A 154 10.86 10.74 -2.70
CA LYS A 154 11.41 11.07 -4.02
C LYS A 154 12.79 10.47 -4.23
N GLU A 155 13.67 10.65 -3.25
CA GLU A 155 15.04 10.16 -3.34
C GLU A 155 15.09 8.62 -3.33
N TRP A 156 14.31 7.95 -2.47
CA TRP A 156 14.30 6.50 -2.35
C TRP A 156 13.68 5.86 -3.59
N ALA A 157 12.53 6.36 -4.05
CA ALA A 157 11.88 5.87 -5.26
C ALA A 157 12.82 5.99 -6.48
N SER A 158 13.51 7.11 -6.63
CA SER A 158 14.46 7.34 -7.73
C SER A 158 15.62 6.35 -7.71
N ALA A 159 16.18 6.08 -6.51
CA ALA A 159 17.28 5.15 -6.33
C ALA A 159 16.85 3.69 -6.57
N MET A 160 15.72 3.29 -6.00
CA MET A 160 15.16 1.94 -6.16
C MET A 160 14.77 1.66 -7.61
N LYS A 161 14.09 2.59 -8.28
CA LYS A 161 13.72 2.45 -9.70
C LYS A 161 14.91 2.55 -10.66
N ALA A 162 16.08 3.02 -10.20
CA ALA A 162 17.31 2.98 -11.01
C ALA A 162 17.91 1.57 -11.07
N VAL A 163 17.64 0.77 -10.04
CA VAL A 163 18.00 -0.63 -10.00
C VAL A 163 16.98 -1.48 -10.76
N ASP A 164 15.69 -1.29 -10.47
CA ASP A 164 14.61 -2.03 -11.12
C ASP A 164 13.46 -1.08 -11.50
N PRO A 165 13.42 -0.61 -12.76
CA PRO A 165 12.36 0.29 -13.23
C PRO A 165 10.95 -0.33 -13.24
N SER A 166 10.82 -1.65 -13.07
CA SER A 166 9.53 -2.36 -13.15
C SER A 166 8.74 -2.36 -11.84
N ILE A 167 9.38 -1.94 -10.74
CA ILE A 167 8.73 -1.90 -9.42
C ILE A 167 7.69 -0.78 -9.32
N LEU A 168 6.69 -1.02 -8.49
CA LEU A 168 5.69 -0.04 -8.07
C LEU A 168 5.97 0.40 -6.64
N ILE A 169 6.01 1.71 -6.43
CA ILE A 169 6.24 2.33 -5.13
C ILE A 169 4.92 2.62 -4.43
N VAL A 170 4.81 2.15 -3.19
CA VAL A 170 3.69 2.34 -2.28
C VAL A 170 4.10 3.35 -1.20
N GLY A 171 3.30 4.38 -0.98
CA GLY A 171 3.54 5.40 0.04
C GLY A 171 2.41 6.43 0.11
N PRO A 172 2.35 7.29 1.13
CA PRO A 172 3.35 7.49 2.18
C PRO A 172 3.18 6.58 3.40
N GLU A 173 2.30 5.56 3.34
CA GLU A 173 1.94 4.69 4.49
C GLU A 173 1.49 5.49 5.71
N ALA A 174 0.54 6.44 5.53
CA ALA A 174 0.04 7.21 6.66
C ALA A 174 -0.65 6.30 7.70
N SER A 175 -0.39 6.46 9.00
CA SER A 175 -0.95 5.62 10.08
C SER A 175 -2.47 5.72 10.26
N PHE A 176 -3.07 6.71 9.62
CA PHE A 176 -4.51 6.91 9.48
C PHE A 176 -4.75 7.85 8.30
N TYR A 177 -6.00 7.96 7.84
CA TYR A 177 -6.36 8.95 6.82
C TYR A 177 -6.17 10.37 7.36
N ASP A 178 -5.01 10.95 7.07
CA ASP A 178 -4.57 12.23 7.61
C ASP A 178 -4.45 13.27 6.49
N THR A 179 -5.42 14.18 6.42
CA THR A 179 -5.44 15.23 5.39
C THR A 179 -4.29 16.22 5.52
N SER A 180 -3.69 16.36 6.71
CA SER A 180 -2.52 17.23 6.90
C SER A 180 -1.25 16.67 6.24
N TYR A 181 -1.21 15.36 5.97
CA TYR A 181 -0.16 14.71 5.19
C TYR A 181 -0.58 14.46 3.74
N LEU A 182 -1.77 13.88 3.53
CA LEU A 182 -2.19 13.46 2.19
C LEU A 182 -2.41 14.66 1.25
N ASN A 183 -3.05 15.74 1.70
CA ASN A 183 -3.31 16.90 0.84
C ASN A 183 -2.02 17.54 0.29
N PRO A 184 -0.98 17.82 1.11
CA PRO A 184 0.26 18.37 0.58
C PRO A 184 1.09 17.36 -0.21
N LEU A 185 1.02 16.06 0.09
CA LEU A 185 1.83 15.03 -0.59
C LEU A 185 1.23 14.59 -1.94
N ILE A 186 -0.09 14.61 -2.10
CA ILE A 186 -0.76 14.08 -3.30
C ILE A 186 -1.27 15.24 -4.15
N GLY A 187 -0.46 15.70 -5.11
CA GLY A 187 -0.79 16.84 -5.97
C GLY A 187 -0.68 18.22 -5.30
N GLY A 188 -0.13 18.28 -4.08
CA GLY A 188 -0.06 19.50 -3.26
C GLY A 188 1.32 20.18 -3.23
N ALA A 189 1.59 20.97 -2.19
CA ALA A 189 2.84 21.75 -2.08
C ALA A 189 4.11 20.88 -1.91
N ASN A 190 3.98 19.65 -1.43
CA ASN A 190 5.06 18.69 -1.21
C ASN A 190 4.87 17.44 -2.09
N ASP A 191 4.37 17.65 -3.30
CA ASP A 191 3.86 16.59 -4.16
C ASP A 191 4.86 15.46 -4.45
N ILE A 192 4.47 14.21 -4.17
CA ILE A 192 5.21 12.97 -4.48
C ILE A 192 4.65 12.21 -5.68
N THR A 193 3.62 12.73 -6.35
CA THR A 193 2.94 12.04 -7.46
C THR A 193 3.52 12.34 -8.84
N GLY A 194 4.46 13.28 -8.92
CA GLY A 194 5.22 13.63 -10.12
C GLY A 194 6.33 12.63 -10.47
N GLN A 195 7.26 13.07 -11.32
CA GLN A 195 8.34 12.25 -11.86
C GLN A 195 9.73 12.74 -11.45
N ASP A 196 10.68 11.82 -11.48
CA ASP A 196 12.11 12.15 -11.44
C ASP A 196 12.63 12.64 -12.80
N ALA A 197 13.93 12.99 -12.84
CA ALA A 197 14.59 13.48 -14.04
C ALA A 197 14.63 12.45 -15.21
N ASN A 198 14.35 11.17 -14.92
CA ASN A 198 14.30 10.10 -15.91
C ASN A 198 12.85 9.76 -16.33
N GLY A 199 11.87 10.58 -15.94
CA GLY A 199 10.46 10.37 -16.28
C GLY A 199 9.79 9.24 -15.49
N ARG A 200 10.38 8.79 -14.38
CA ARG A 200 9.80 7.73 -13.54
C ARG A 200 9.01 8.36 -12.42
N TYR A 201 7.75 7.93 -12.25
CA TYR A 201 6.92 8.41 -11.15
C TYR A 201 7.48 8.01 -9.80
N TYR A 202 7.46 8.89 -8.80
CA TYR A 202 7.98 8.56 -7.46
C TYR A 202 7.05 7.61 -6.70
N VAL A 203 5.73 7.76 -6.84
CA VAL A 203 4.72 6.91 -6.21
C VAL A 203 3.73 6.39 -7.27
N ASP A 204 3.33 5.14 -7.09
CA ASP A 204 2.36 4.45 -7.95
C ASP A 204 1.08 4.08 -7.19
N ILE A 205 1.20 3.80 -5.89
CA ILE A 205 0.09 3.41 -5.01
C ILE A 205 0.08 4.30 -3.77
N VAL A 206 -1.01 5.03 -3.55
CA VAL A 206 -1.21 5.86 -2.36
C VAL A 206 -1.80 5.03 -1.23
N SER A 207 -1.13 4.98 -0.08
CA SER A 207 -1.54 4.13 1.04
C SER A 207 -1.76 4.85 2.36
N PHE A 208 -2.68 4.32 3.16
CA PHE A 208 -2.93 4.70 4.54
C PHE A 208 -3.44 3.50 5.35
N HIS A 209 -3.41 3.61 6.67
CA HIS A 209 -3.85 2.57 7.60
C HIS A 209 -5.22 2.93 8.20
N SER A 210 -5.95 1.94 8.74
CA SER A 210 -7.24 2.18 9.36
C SER A 210 -7.52 1.20 10.50
N TYR A 211 -7.39 1.69 11.72
CA TYR A 211 -7.80 0.99 12.93
C TYR A 211 -8.85 1.81 13.67
N PRO A 212 -10.14 1.42 13.64
CA PRO A 212 -11.21 2.14 14.33
C PRO A 212 -11.25 1.81 15.83
N PHE A 213 -10.09 1.57 16.45
CA PHE A 213 -9.95 1.11 17.83
C PHE A 213 -9.05 2.05 18.65
N SER A 214 -9.52 2.41 19.84
CA SER A 214 -8.90 3.28 20.85
C SER A 214 -9.09 2.70 22.25
N GLY A 215 -9.65 1.49 22.36
CA GLY A 215 -9.97 0.82 23.62
C GLY A 215 -11.21 1.36 24.35
N THR A 216 -11.83 2.42 23.83
CA THR A 216 -12.94 3.14 24.48
C THR A 216 -14.14 3.35 23.56
N GLN A 217 -14.16 2.70 22.40
CA GLN A 217 -15.28 2.75 21.46
C GLN A 217 -16.58 2.23 22.07
N THR A 218 -17.66 2.95 21.81
CA THR A 218 -19.02 2.44 21.91
C THR A 218 -19.33 1.48 20.75
N ARG A 219 -20.32 0.59 20.96
CA ARG A 219 -20.85 -0.26 19.88
C ARG A 219 -21.24 0.53 18.63
N ALA A 220 -21.85 1.70 18.80
CA ALA A 220 -22.28 2.55 17.68
C ALA A 220 -21.08 3.04 16.85
N GLN A 221 -19.97 3.42 17.50
CA GLN A 221 -18.75 3.82 16.80
C GLN A 221 -18.13 2.66 16.01
N VAL A 222 -18.12 1.45 16.57
CA VAL A 222 -17.63 0.26 15.85
C VAL A 222 -18.48 -0.02 14.60
N LEU A 223 -19.81 0.07 14.72
CA LEU A 223 -20.71 -0.17 13.58
C LEU A 223 -20.59 0.90 12.48
N ALA A 224 -20.20 2.13 12.83
CA ALA A 224 -20.02 3.23 11.89
C ALA A 224 -18.63 3.23 11.20
N ALA A 225 -17.68 2.45 11.69
CA ALA A 225 -16.29 2.48 11.22
C ALA A 225 -16.12 2.16 9.74
N ALA A 226 -16.91 1.20 9.22
CA ALA A 226 -16.88 0.83 7.81
C ALA A 226 -17.29 2.00 6.91
N GLN A 227 -18.31 2.78 7.30
CA GLN A 227 -18.72 3.97 6.55
C GLN A 227 -17.65 5.07 6.61
N THR A 228 -16.95 5.22 7.75
CA THR A 228 -15.83 6.15 7.85
C THR A 228 -14.70 5.77 6.90
N LEU A 229 -14.32 4.49 6.83
CA LEU A 229 -13.30 4.02 5.89
C LEU A 229 -13.73 4.27 4.43
N SER A 230 -14.97 3.95 4.08
CA SER A 230 -15.52 4.22 2.74
C SER A 230 -15.40 5.70 2.37
N ALA A 231 -15.82 6.61 3.26
CA ALA A 231 -15.75 8.04 3.02
C ALA A 231 -14.30 8.56 2.90
N ASN A 232 -13.35 7.95 3.60
CA ASN A 232 -11.92 8.27 3.46
C ASN A 232 -11.39 7.83 2.09
N VAL A 233 -11.79 6.66 1.60
CA VAL A 233 -11.44 6.19 0.25
C VAL A 233 -12.03 7.12 -0.82
N ASP A 234 -13.28 7.56 -0.69
CA ASP A 234 -13.89 8.49 -1.66
C ASP A 234 -13.13 9.82 -1.76
N ARG A 235 -12.67 10.34 -0.61
CA ARG A 235 -11.82 11.55 -0.56
C ARG A 235 -10.45 11.28 -1.19
N LEU A 236 -9.85 10.12 -0.93
CA LEU A 236 -8.58 9.73 -1.54
C LEU A 236 -8.68 9.64 -3.06
N LEU A 237 -9.75 9.01 -3.58
CA LEU A 237 -10.00 8.88 -5.00
C LEU A 237 -10.13 10.26 -5.68
N THR A 238 -10.79 11.21 -5.01
CA THR A 238 -10.87 12.59 -5.50
C THR A 238 -9.49 13.25 -5.56
N LEU A 239 -8.70 13.11 -4.50
CA LEU A 239 -7.35 13.66 -4.42
C LEU A 239 -6.42 13.07 -5.49
N MET A 240 -6.45 11.75 -5.67
CA MET A 240 -5.69 11.04 -6.70
C MET A 240 -6.15 11.41 -8.12
N SER A 241 -7.44 11.63 -8.35
CA SER A 241 -7.95 12.11 -9.64
C SER A 241 -7.33 13.45 -10.02
N ASN A 242 -7.26 14.38 -9.08
CA ASN A 242 -6.62 15.67 -9.27
C ASN A 242 -5.11 15.53 -9.55
N ALA A 243 -4.42 14.68 -8.80
CA ALA A 243 -2.99 14.40 -9.02
C ALA A 243 -2.72 13.70 -10.36
N ASN A 244 -3.59 12.77 -10.77
CA ASN A 244 -3.52 12.13 -12.08
C ASN A 244 -3.68 13.16 -13.21
N ALA A 245 -4.64 14.08 -13.09
CA ALA A 245 -4.82 15.16 -14.05
C ALA A 245 -3.60 16.11 -14.08
N LEU A 246 -3.07 16.48 -12.92
CA LEU A 246 -1.90 17.36 -12.79
C LEU A 246 -0.66 16.79 -13.51
N HIS A 247 -0.42 15.48 -13.39
CA HIS A 247 0.77 14.81 -13.95
C HIS A 247 0.49 13.98 -15.21
N ASN A 248 -0.66 14.21 -15.86
CA ASN A 248 -1.10 13.49 -17.06
C ASN A 248 -1.02 11.95 -16.93
N ARG A 249 -1.32 11.43 -15.74
CA ARG A 249 -1.26 9.99 -15.45
C ARG A 249 -2.50 9.30 -15.99
N THR A 250 -2.30 8.32 -16.88
CA THR A 250 -3.38 7.57 -17.52
C THR A 250 -3.03 6.09 -17.64
N GLY A 251 -4.03 5.24 -17.86
CA GLY A 251 -3.84 3.79 -18.06
C GLY A 251 -3.07 3.14 -16.92
N ALA A 252 -2.00 2.40 -17.25
CA ALA A 252 -1.15 1.73 -16.27
C ALA A 252 -0.40 2.69 -15.32
N ASN A 253 -0.29 3.97 -15.69
CA ASN A 253 0.39 4.98 -14.88
C ASN A 253 -0.56 5.71 -13.92
N ALA A 254 -1.88 5.55 -14.05
CA ALA A 254 -2.83 6.15 -13.11
C ALA A 254 -2.55 5.66 -11.69
N LEU A 255 -2.57 6.59 -10.72
CA LEU A 255 -2.38 6.25 -9.31
C LEU A 255 -3.40 5.20 -8.87
N GLN A 256 -2.92 4.23 -8.10
CA GLN A 256 -3.73 3.26 -7.39
C GLN A 256 -3.76 3.60 -5.90
N TRP A 257 -4.62 2.94 -5.13
CA TRP A 257 -4.68 3.13 -3.68
C TRP A 257 -4.64 1.79 -2.95
N ALA A 258 -4.23 1.82 -1.68
CA ALA A 258 -4.24 0.66 -0.81
C ALA A 258 -4.55 1.05 0.63
N VAL A 259 -5.17 0.13 1.37
CA VAL A 259 -5.19 0.14 2.83
C VAL A 259 -4.30 -1.01 3.28
N THR A 260 -3.09 -0.68 3.70
CA THR A 260 -2.00 -1.65 3.92
C THR A 260 -1.96 -2.20 5.34
N GLU A 261 -2.61 -1.52 6.29
CA GLU A 261 -2.91 -2.04 7.63
C GLU A 261 -4.36 -1.67 8.00
N PHE A 262 -5.17 -2.68 8.35
CA PHE A 262 -6.52 -2.48 8.86
C PHE A 262 -6.97 -3.66 9.73
N ASN A 263 -7.95 -3.42 10.60
CA ASN A 263 -8.71 -4.43 11.34
C ASN A 263 -10.04 -3.83 11.81
#